data_AF-A0A929PXI4-F1
#
_entry.id   AF-A0A929PXI4-F1
#
_cell.length_a   1.000
_cell.length_b   1.000
_cell.length_c   1.000
_cell.angle_alpha   90.00
_cell.angle_beta   90.00
_cell.angle_gamma   90.00
#
_symmetry.space_group_name_H-M   'P 1'
#
loop_
_entity.id
_entity.type
_entity.pdbx_description
1 polymer ?
#
loop_
_entity_poly.entity_id
_entity_poly.type
_entity_poly.pdbx_seq_one_letter_code
_entity_poly.pdbx_strand_id
1 'polypeptide(L)' 'MSTIELIEMIEKLPADKQKEVKDFTAFLLSKNLEEKAKMYPHIKPGLGGGKGIFGELPDDFDEPLPEMKPYM' A
#
# COMPACT_ATOMS: atom_id res chain seq x y z
N MET A 1 -2.99 -24.16 -2.32
CA MET A 1 -2.50 -24.79 -3.56
C MET A 1 -1.02 -24.99 -3.43
N SER A 2 -0.52 -26.19 -3.72
CA SER A 2 0.93 -26.39 -3.74
C SER A 2 1.52 -25.79 -5.01
N THR A 3 2.79 -25.37 -4.96
CA THR A 3 3.51 -24.86 -6.12
C THR A 3 3.68 -25.92 -7.20
N ILE A 4 3.73 -27.19 -6.81
CA ILE A 4 3.95 -28.35 -7.68
C ILE A 4 2.73 -28.57 -8.58
N GLU A 5 1.51 -28.56 -8.01
CA GLU A 5 0.26 -28.72 -8.77
C GLU A 5 0.09 -27.64 -9.85
N LEU A 6 0.51 -26.40 -9.57
CA LEU A 6 0.42 -25.29 -10.53
C LEU A 6 1.37 -25.48 -11.71
N ILE A 7 2.60 -25.95 -11.47
CA ILE A 7 3.58 -26.20 -12.53
C ILE A 7 3.09 -27.32 -13.45
N GLU A 8 2.58 -28.42 -12.89
CA GLU A 8 2.03 -29.52 -13.68
C GLU A 8 0.84 -29.09 -14.56
N MET A 9 0.00 -28.15 -14.08
CA MET A 9 -1.09 -27.60 -14.88
C MET A 9 -0.58 -26.70 -16.01
N ILE A 10 0.47 -25.92 -15.77
CA ILE A 10 1.10 -25.04 -16.78
C ILE A 10 1.79 -25.86 -17.88
N GLU A 11 2.47 -26.95 -17.52
CA GLU A 11 3.14 -27.82 -18.49
C GLU A 11 2.17 -28.57 -19.41
N LYS A 12 0.96 -28.88 -18.93
CA LYS A 12 -0.09 -29.53 -19.75
C LYS A 12 -0.76 -28.57 -20.74
N LEU A 13 -0.53 -27.25 -20.63
CA LEU A 13 -1.14 -26.25 -21.51
C LEU A 13 -0.36 -26.10 -22.83
N PRO A 14 -1.04 -25.82 -23.95
CA PRO A 14 -0.41 -25.45 -25.21
C PRO A 14 0.45 -24.18 -25.07
N ALA A 15 1.48 -24.04 -25.91
CA ALA A 15 2.41 -22.91 -25.90
C ALA A 15 1.70 -21.53 -25.97
N ASP A 16 0.62 -21.44 -26.75
CA ASP A 16 -0.19 -20.21 -26.86
C ASP A 16 -0.83 -19.82 -25.52
N LYS A 17 -1.31 -20.81 -24.75
CA LYS A 17 -1.94 -20.58 -23.45
C LYS A 17 -0.94 -20.34 -22.33
N GLN A 18 0.26 -20.92 -22.40
CA GLN A 18 1.34 -20.60 -21.47
C GLN A 18 1.75 -19.11 -21.57
N LYS A 19 1.72 -18.55 -22.79
CA LYS A 19 1.97 -17.13 -23.01
C LYS A 19 0.88 -16.25 -22.34
N GLU A 20 -0.39 -16.60 -22.51
CA GLU A 20 -1.50 -15.91 -21.82
C GLU A 20 -1.35 -15.97 -20.29
N VAL A 21 -0.94 -17.11 -19.72
CA VAL A 21 -0.68 -17.25 -18.28
C VAL A 21 0.46 -16.34 -17.83
N LYS A 22 1.55 -16.29 -18.59
CA LYS A 22 2.69 -15.39 -18.31
C LYS A 22 2.24 -13.93 -18.29
N ASP A 23 1.49 -13.50 -19.30
CA ASP A 23 1.00 -12.12 -19.40
C ASP A 23 0.03 -11.80 -18.25
N PHE A 24 -0.84 -12.73 -17.88
CA PHE A 24 -1.77 -12.57 -16.77
C PHE A 24 -1.08 -12.50 -15.41
N THR A 25 -0.05 -13.32 -15.17
CA THR A 25 0.73 -13.24 -13.93
C THR A 25 1.49 -11.91 -13.82
N ALA A 26 2.02 -11.39 -14.93
CA ALA A 26 2.63 -10.07 -14.97
C ALA A 26 1.61 -8.95 -14.64
N PHE A 27 0.40 -9.05 -15.18
CA PHE A 27 -0.70 -8.13 -14.86
C PHE A 27 -1.14 -8.20 -13.39
N LEU A 28 -1.23 -9.39 -12.80
CA LEU A 28 -1.57 -9.53 -11.39
C LEU A 28 -0.49 -8.94 -10.47
N LEU A 29 0.78 -9.10 -10.83
CA LEU A 29 1.90 -8.48 -10.11
C LEU A 29 1.85 -6.95 -10.19
N SER A 30 1.58 -6.38 -11.38
CA SER A 30 1.45 -4.93 -11.53
C SER A 30 0.26 -4.38 -10.76
N LYS A 31 -0.89 -5.06 -10.80
CA LYS A 31 -2.08 -4.68 -10.05
C LYS A 31 -1.86 -4.73 -8.53
N ASN A 32 -1.16 -5.75 -8.02
CA ASN A 32 -0.85 -5.84 -6.59
C ASN A 32 0.07 -4.68 -6.13
N LEU A 33 1.00 -4.26 -6.99
CA LEU A 33 1.85 -3.09 -6.73
C LEU A 33 1.02 -1.81 -6.68
N GLU A 34 0.06 -1.62 -7.60
CA GLU A 34 -0.85 -0.48 -7.60
C GLU A 34 -1.79 -0.47 -6.38
N GLU A 35 -2.32 -1.62 -5.99
CA GLU A 35 -3.16 -1.76 -4.78
C GLU A 35 -2.37 -1.42 -3.52
N LYS A 36 -1.12 -1.90 -3.42
CA LYS A 36 -0.20 -1.50 -2.34
C LYS A 36 0.09 0.00 -2.38
N ALA A 37 0.30 0.59 -3.55
CA ALA A 37 0.53 2.03 -3.70
C ALA A 37 -0.68 2.88 -3.29
N LYS A 38 -1.91 2.39 -3.51
CA LYS A 38 -3.17 3.03 -3.05
C LYS A 38 -3.44 2.85 -1.56
N MET A 39 -2.85 1.82 -0.94
CA MET A 39 -2.97 1.55 0.50
C MET A 39 -2.11 2.51 1.35
N TYR A 40 -1.07 3.10 0.77
CA TYR A 40 -0.38 4.22 1.41
C TYR A 40 -1.25 5.47 1.26
N PRO A 41 -1.59 6.17 2.36
CA PRO A 41 -2.40 7.37 2.27
C PRO A 41 -1.72 8.33 1.30
N HIS A 42 -2.42 8.68 0.22
CA HIS A 42 -1.99 9.73 -0.69
C HIS A 42 -1.91 11.02 0.12
N ILE A 43 -0.71 11.38 0.57
CA ILE A 43 -0.42 12.67 1.18
C ILE A 43 -0.75 13.68 0.10
N LYS A 44 -1.90 14.36 0.22
CA LYS A 44 -2.25 15.46 -0.65
C LYS A 44 -1.15 16.51 -0.46
N PRO A 45 -0.34 16.86 -1.47
CA PRO A 45 0.63 17.92 -1.33
C PRO A 45 -0.14 19.23 -1.18
N GLY A 46 -0.30 19.70 0.06
CA GLY A 46 -0.68 21.07 0.33
C GLY A 46 0.42 22.00 -0.15
N LEU A 47 0.04 23.19 -0.61
CA LEU A 47 0.96 24.27 -0.99
C LEU A 47 1.91 24.57 0.19
N GLY A 48 3.19 24.20 0.05
CA GLY A 48 4.20 24.29 1.12
C GLY A 48 4.60 22.92 1.64
N GLY A 49 5.70 22.38 1.11
CA GLY A 49 6.22 21.05 1.44
C GLY A 49 6.37 20.86 2.95
N GLY A 50 5.63 19.89 3.49
CA GLY A 50 5.73 19.48 4.89
C GLY A 50 4.41 19.45 5.66
N LYS A 51 3.32 20.04 5.16
CA LYS A 51 2.00 19.91 5.82
C LYS A 51 1.33 18.59 5.41
N GLY A 52 1.24 17.64 6.34
CA GLY A 52 0.57 16.34 6.17
C GLY A 52 1.43 15.09 6.37
N ILE A 53 2.72 15.23 6.71
CA ILE A 53 3.63 14.10 7.03
C ILE A 53 3.53 13.61 8.47
N PHE A 54 3.07 14.46 9.39
CA PHE A 54 2.71 14.07 10.75
C PHE A 54 1.19 14.18 10.83
N GLY A 55 0.54 13.11 11.29
CA GLY A 55 -0.92 12.95 11.31
C GLY A 55 -1.66 14.07 12.04
N GLU A 56 -2.99 13.98 12.02
CA GLU A 56 -3.89 14.93 12.70
C GLU A 56 -3.42 15.18 14.14
N LEU A 57 -3.10 16.44 14.43
CA LEU A 57 -2.72 16.88 15.78
C LEU A 57 -3.96 16.69 16.67
N PRO A 58 -3.85 16.05 17.84
CA PRO A 58 -4.99 15.89 18.72
C PRO A 58 -5.45 17.26 19.23
N ASP A 59 -6.76 17.41 19.46
CA ASP A 59 -7.40 18.68 19.85
C ASP A 59 -6.89 19.24 21.21
N ASP A 60 -6.16 18.44 21.98
CA ASP A 60 -5.60 18.76 23.29
C ASP A 60 -4.13 19.25 23.23
N PHE A 61 -3.55 19.45 22.04
CA PHE A 61 -2.16 19.91 21.90
C PHE A 61 -1.89 21.29 22.51
N ASP A 62 -2.88 22.18 22.48
CA ASP A 62 -2.78 23.52 23.06
C ASP A 62 -3.01 23.54 24.58
N GLU A 63 -3.42 22.41 25.19
CA GLU A 63 -3.62 22.35 26.63
C GLU A 63 -2.28 22.19 27.37
N PRO A 64 -2.06 22.95 28.47
CA PRO A 64 -0.87 22.74 29.28
C PRO A 64 -0.87 21.35 29.91
N LEU A 65 0.31 20.72 29.92
CA LEU A 65 0.52 19.47 30.65
C LEU A 65 0.03 19.63 32.10
N PRO A 66 -0.56 18.59 32.73
CA PRO A 66 -1.10 18.67 34.09
C PRO A 66 -0.11 19.23 35.12
N GLU A 67 1.18 18.96 34.92
CA GLU A 67 2.30 19.42 35.77
C GLU A 67 2.62 20.93 35.61
N MET A 68 2.22 21.53 34.49
CA MET A 68 2.44 22.94 34.15
C MET A 68 1.24 23.83 34.45
N LYS A 69 0.05 23.25 34.69
CA LYS A 69 -1.18 23.97 35.11
C LYS A 69 -0.98 24.95 36.28
N PRO A 70 -0.20 24.65 37.34
CA PRO A 70 -0.03 25.59 38.45
C PRO A 70 0.89 26.79 38.15
N TYR A 71 1.52 26.83 36.96
CA TYR A 71 2.49 27.86 36.59
C TYR A 71 2.13 28.64 35.31
N MET A 72 0.96 28.38 34.72
CA MET A 72 0.42 29.13 33.56
C MET A 72 -0.69 30.10 33.96
#